data_AF-A0A958C5X0-F1
#
_entry.id   AF-A0A958C5X0-F1
#
_cell.length_a   1.000
_cell.length_b   1.000
_cell.length_c   1.000
_cell.angle_alpha   90.00
_cell.angle_beta   90.00
_cell.angle_gamma   90.00
#
_symmetry.space_group_name_H-M   'P 1'
#
loop_
_entity.id
_entity.type
_entity.pdbx_description
1 polymer ?
#
loop_
_entity_poly.entity_id
_entity_poly.type
_entity_poly.pdbx_seq_one_letter_code
_entity_poly.pdbx_strand_id
1 'polypeptide(L)'
;GDPMADPSADRIPVITPSSLPAIATKLGGSHGVDVTGGMLSKVSEMCRLVVAHPQMAVHLVSGQRAGAIVGALLGTDSGGTRILAD
;
A
#
# COMPACT_ATOMS: atom_id res chain seq x y z
N GLY A 1 -2.54 13.61 3.49
CA GLY A 1 -3.60 13.07 4.37
C GLY A 1 -4.17 11.81 3.76
N ASP A 2 -5.46 11.57 3.96
CA ASP A 2 -6.24 10.58 3.22
C ASP A 2 -6.53 11.09 1.81
N PRO A 3 -6.16 10.40 0.72
CA PRO A 3 -6.44 10.84 -0.65
C PRO A 3 -7.91 11.09 -0.99
N MET A 4 -8.84 10.47 -0.26
CA MET A 4 -10.28 10.68 -0.47
C MET A 4 -10.82 11.93 0.24
N ALA A 5 -10.11 12.41 1.27
CA ALA A 5 -10.51 13.58 2.05
C ALA A 5 -9.61 14.82 1.82
N ASP A 6 -8.38 14.58 1.35
CA ASP A 6 -7.35 15.56 1.12
C ASP A 6 -6.77 15.38 -0.30
N PRO A 7 -7.18 16.23 -1.25
CA PRO A 7 -6.68 16.20 -2.63
C PRO A 7 -5.18 16.45 -2.75
N SER A 8 -4.53 16.96 -1.70
CA SER A 8 -3.07 17.17 -1.63
C SER A 8 -2.31 15.97 -1.05
N ALA A 9 -3.01 14.87 -0.75
CA ALA A 9 -2.36 13.67 -0.26
C ALA A 9 -1.49 13.03 -1.35
N ASP A 10 -0.17 13.07 -1.13
CA ASP A 10 0.78 12.41 -2.02
C ASP A 10 0.71 10.88 -1.92
N ARG A 11 0.62 10.24 -3.09
CA ARG A 11 0.69 8.78 -3.21
C ARG A 11 2.09 8.29 -2.84
N ILE A 12 2.18 7.27 -1.99
CA ILE A 12 3.43 6.54 -1.74
C ILE A 12 3.55 5.44 -2.80
N PRO A 13 4.48 5.52 -3.77
CA PRO A 13 4.55 4.55 -4.86
C PRO A 13 5.16 3.21 -4.43
N VAL A 14 6.07 3.23 -3.45
CA VAL A 14 6.82 2.06 -2.97
C VAL A 14 6.94 2.12 -1.45
N ILE A 15 6.75 0.97 -0.81
CA ILE A 15 7.01 0.72 0.61
C ILE A 15 7.95 -0.49 0.71
N THR A 16 8.82 -0.45 1.70
CA THR A 16 9.72 -1.53 2.09
C THR A 16 9.60 -1.78 3.60
N PRO A 17 10.02 -2.94 4.12
CA PRO A 17 10.05 -3.19 5.56
C PRO A 17 10.80 -2.08 6.33
N SER A 18 11.93 -1.60 5.80
CA SER A 18 12.72 -0.53 6.41
C SER A 18 12.02 0.84 6.44
N SER A 19 11.17 1.15 5.46
CA SER A 19 10.45 2.43 5.38
C SER A 19 9.13 2.45 6.16
N LEU A 20 8.56 1.28 6.49
CA LEU A 20 7.28 1.16 7.20
C LEU A 20 7.20 1.95 8.51
N PRO A 21 8.21 1.94 9.42
CA PRO A 21 8.14 2.71 10.66
C PRO A 21 7.96 4.22 10.44
N ALA A 22 8.59 4.77 9.39
CA ALA A 22 8.53 6.20 9.07
C ALA A 22 7.17 6.63 8.50
N ILE A 23 6.42 5.70 7.91
CA ILE A 23 5.12 5.99 7.26
C ILE A 23 3.92 5.47 8.06
N ALA A 24 4.12 4.66 9.10
CA ALA A 24 3.05 4.05 9.90
C ALA A 24 2.07 5.11 10.46
N THR A 25 2.58 6.26 10.92
CA THR A 25 1.76 7.37 11.42
C THR A 25 0.86 7.97 10.34
N LYS A 26 1.30 7.97 9.07
CA LYS A 26 0.50 8.44 7.93
C LYS A 26 -0.58 7.43 7.52
N LEU A 27 -0.29 6.14 7.67
CA LEU A 27 -1.20 5.04 7.31
C LEU A 27 -2.34 4.85 8.33
N GLY A 28 -2.12 5.22 9.60
CA GLY A 28 -3.16 5.14 10.65
C GLY A 28 -4.28 6.18 10.53
N GLY A 29 -4.14 7.20 9.67
CA GLY A 29 -5.09 8.31 9.52
C GLY A 29 -6.05 8.22 8.31
N SER A 30 -5.98 7.17 7.47
CA SER A 30 -6.90 7.01 6.34
C SER A 30 -8.30 6.62 6.82
N HIS A 31 -9.36 7.33 6.38
CA HIS A 31 -10.73 7.19 6.89
C HIS A 31 -11.26 5.76 6.75
N GLY A 32 -11.52 5.17 7.91
CA GLY A 32 -12.31 3.97 8.07
C GLY A 32 -12.19 3.56 9.53
N VAL A 33 -13.28 3.65 10.30
CA VAL A 33 -13.33 3.11 11.66
C VAL A 33 -12.87 1.66 11.59
N ASP A 34 -11.75 1.38 12.25
CA ASP A 34 -10.98 0.16 12.05
C ASP A 34 -11.64 -1.03 12.76
N VAL A 35 -12.53 -1.72 12.05
CA VAL A 35 -13.18 -2.96 12.51
C VAL A 35 -12.65 -4.21 11.80
N THR A 36 -11.58 -4.10 10.99
CA THR A 36 -11.01 -5.25 10.22
C THR A 36 -9.48 -5.32 10.16
N GLY A 37 -8.74 -4.39 10.79
CA GLY A 37 -7.31 -4.24 10.58
C GLY A 37 -7.06 -3.38 9.33
N GLY A 38 -6.99 -2.06 9.52
CA GLY A 38 -6.98 -1.02 8.50
C GLY A 38 -5.76 -1.03 7.57
N MET A 39 -5.45 0.12 6.98
CA MET A 39 -4.35 0.25 6.02
C MET A 39 -3.00 -0.16 6.61
N LEU A 40 -2.73 0.26 7.86
CA LEU A 40 -1.51 -0.10 8.57
C LEU A 40 -1.35 -1.62 8.74
N SER A 41 -2.43 -2.34 9.08
CA SER A 41 -2.40 -3.80 9.25
C SER A 41 -2.07 -4.50 7.93
N LYS A 42 -2.75 -4.10 6.83
CA LYS A 42 -2.51 -4.65 5.49
C LYS A 42 -1.05 -4.45 5.06
N VAL A 43 -0.53 -3.24 5.19
CA VAL A 43 0.86 -2.96 4.82
C VAL A 43 1.84 -3.74 5.71
N SER A 44 1.58 -3.83 7.01
CA SER A 44 2.43 -4.57 7.95
C SER A 44 2.48 -6.07 7.63
N GLU A 45 1.34 -6.68 7.32
CA GLU A 45 1.26 -8.08 6.92
C GLU A 45 1.98 -8.35 5.59
N MET A 46 1.81 -7.46 4.60
CA MET A 46 2.49 -7.58 3.31
C MET A 46 4.01 -7.36 3.44
N CYS A 47 4.46 -6.49 4.34
CA CYS A 47 5.89 -6.38 4.68
C CYS A 47 6.44 -7.69 5.24
N ARG A 48 5.71 -8.40 6.12
CA ARG A 48 6.13 -9.72 6.59
C ARG A 48 6.21 -10.74 5.45
N LEU A 49 5.27 -10.68 4.50
CA LEU A 49 5.20 -11.57 3.35
C LEU A 49 6.44 -11.40 2.44
N VAL A 50 6.83 -10.17 2.12
CA VAL A 50 8.02 -9.91 1.27
C VAL A 50 9.33 -10.17 2.00
N VAL A 51 9.38 -10.04 3.34
CA VAL A 51 10.55 -10.49 4.13
C VAL A 51 10.71 -12.01 4.04
N ALA A 52 9.61 -12.77 4.14
CA ALA A 52 9.64 -14.22 4.01
C ALA A 52 9.96 -14.69 2.57
N HIS A 53 9.63 -13.89 1.57
CA HIS A 53 9.81 -14.19 0.14
C HIS A 53 10.37 -12.99 -0.63
N PRO A 54 11.70 -12.73 -0.57
CA PRO A 54 12.29 -11.49 -1.10
C PRO A 54 12.13 -11.26 -2.60
N GLN A 55 11.87 -12.32 -3.37
CA GLN A 55 11.64 -12.24 -4.81
C GLN A 55 10.20 -11.84 -5.18
N MET A 56 9.30 -11.74 -4.21
CA MET A 56 7.91 -11.36 -4.43
C MET A 56 7.71 -9.85 -4.33
N ALA A 57 6.85 -9.32 -5.20
CA ALA A 57 6.31 -7.98 -5.09
C ALA A 57 4.82 -8.06 -4.74
N VAL A 58 4.39 -7.29 -3.74
CA VAL A 58 2.96 -7.10 -3.45
C VAL A 58 2.50 -5.80 -4.07
N HIS A 59 1.33 -5.81 -4.69
CA HIS A 59 0.68 -4.64 -5.25
C HIS A 59 -0.61 -4.35 -4.47
N LEU A 60 -0.63 -3.22 -3.75
CA LEU A 60 -1.82 -2.73 -3.07
C LEU A 60 -2.54 -1.74 -4.00
N VAL A 61 -3.74 -2.11 -4.47
CA VAL A 61 -4.51 -1.34 -5.46
C VAL A 61 -5.94 -1.11 -5.00
N SER A 62 -6.59 -0.06 -5.52
CA SER A 62 -8.02 0.16 -5.29
C SER A 62 -8.86 -0.73 -6.20
N GLY A 63 -9.77 -1.52 -5.60
CA GLY A 63 -10.75 -2.31 -6.35
C GLY A 63 -11.80 -1.47 -7.09
N GLN A 64 -11.90 -0.17 -6.78
CA GLN A 64 -12.84 0.75 -7.44
C GLN A 64 -12.25 1.36 -8.73
N ARG A 65 -10.93 1.25 -8.94
CA ARG A 65 -10.27 1.80 -10.13
C ARG A 65 -10.23 0.76 -11.24
N ALA A 66 -10.95 1.03 -12.32
CA ALA A 66 -10.89 0.22 -13.53
C ALA A 66 -9.44 0.12 -14.05
N GLY A 67 -9.02 -1.08 -14.45
CA GLY A 67 -7.68 -1.34 -14.97
C GLY A 67 -6.57 -1.49 -13.92
N ALA A 68 -6.82 -1.25 -12.63
CA ALA A 68 -5.78 -1.31 -11.60
C ALA A 68 -5.16 -2.70 -11.45
N ILE A 69 -5.98 -3.76 -11.52
CA ILE A 69 -5.51 -5.16 -11.46
C ILE A 69 -4.64 -5.49 -12.67
N VAL A 70 -5.10 -5.17 -13.88
CA VAL A 70 -4.35 -5.42 -15.11
C VAL A 70 -3.03 -4.65 -15.09
N GLY A 71 -3.04 -3.39 -14.66
CA GLY A 71 -1.83 -2.60 -14.53
C GLY A 71 -0.84 -3.18 -13.52
N ALA A 72 -1.32 -3.68 -12.38
CA ALA A 72 -0.48 -4.33 -11.39
C ALA A 72 0.18 -5.61 -11.94
N LEU A 73 -0.59 -6.46 -12.62
CA LEU A 73 -0.09 -7.72 -13.19
C LEU A 73 0.89 -7.51 -14.35
N LEU A 74 0.69 -6.45 -15.15
CA LEU A 74 1.56 -6.11 -16.28
C LEU A 74 2.76 -5.23 -15.87
N GLY A 75 2.86 -4.83 -14.61
CA GLY A 75 3.91 -3.93 -14.13
C GLY A 75 3.80 -2.49 -14.66
N THR A 76 2.61 -2.06 -15.10
CA THR A 76 2.33 -0.69 -15.53
C THR A 76 1.70 0.13 -14.39
N ASP A 77 1.27 1.37 -14.65
CA ASP A 77 0.66 2.19 -13.60
C ASP A 77 -0.70 1.61 -13.17
N SER A 78 -0.71 1.03 -11.97
CA SER A 78 -1.91 0.53 -11.30
C SER A 78 -2.62 1.60 -10.48
N GLY A 79 -2.04 2.79 -10.33
CA GLY A 79 -2.53 3.82 -9.42
C GLY A 79 -2.32 3.50 -7.93
N GLY A 80 -1.66 2.39 -7.61
CA GLY A 80 -1.48 1.88 -6.25
C GLY A 80 -0.05 1.99 -5.70
N THR A 81 0.21 1.21 -4.65
CA THR A 81 1.50 1.14 -3.94
C THR A 81 2.11 -0.25 -4.09
N ARG A 82 3.42 -0.32 -4.33
CA ARG A 82 4.17 -1.58 -4.34
C ARG A 82 4.84 -1.79 -2.99
N ILE A 83 4.82 -3.01 -2.50
CA ILE A 83 5.56 -3.42 -1.30
C ILE A 83 6.61 -4.43 -1.74
N LEU A 84 7.88 -4.13 -1.48
CA LEU A 84 9.05 -4.88 -1.92
C LEU A 84 9.94 -5.20 -0.73
N ALA A 85 10.73 -6.27 -0.80
CA ALA A 85 11.84 -6.46 0.13
C ALA A 85 12.93 -5.39 -0.08
N ASP A 86 13.77 -5.20 0.95
CA ASP A 86 14.98 -4.36 0.89
C ASP A 86 16.10 -5.02 0.08
#